data_AF-A0A954F236-F1
#
_entry.id   AF-A0A954F236-F1
#
_cell.length_a   1.000
_cell.length_b   1.000
_cell.length_c   1.000
_cell.angle_alpha   90.00
_cell.angle_beta   90.00
_cell.angle_gamma   90.00
#
_symmetry.space_group_name_H-M   'P 1'
#
loop_
_entity.id
_entity.type
_entity.pdbx_description
1 polymer ?
#
loop_
_entity_poly.entity_id
_entity_poly.type
_entity_poly.pdbx_seq_one_letter_code
_entity_poly.pdbx_strand_id
1 'polypeptide(L)'
;MPIKFRCQHCRQFLGISRSKAGAITDCPTCGRTIRVPQLDGHVDDLPAPQMDFEDAHLREALGALASLGDAGAAEQPLSKERDAGPPHVAPLPSAHSPKAAPAIPFMEPEIIELDAGSPIPVEAHSHTVEPDVPFAVVEEDPLAQLARESSTTKDLPPRRQSSFRVGPLPLLIVALLSVVSGWLIGRNSSISNPSAVGSVDAVEDKQDGGVANPAEPENWTVTGTVRFAEVTGQTLPDRGARILILPKERKGTLLLPHQGIRPGSDPVDTAALEAAIQELGGQLVTADDQGDFTVKLDGDTIYGLLIISRYQAREGAPVLNNKLQQLLGS
;
A
#
# COMPACT_ATOMS: atom_id res chain seq x y z
N MET A 1 -10.07 13.50 34.39
CA MET A 1 -11.05 13.10 33.36
C MET A 1 -10.37 13.11 31.99
N PRO A 2 -10.46 12.04 31.19
CA PRO A 2 -9.90 11.99 29.84
C PRO A 2 -10.70 12.86 28.86
N ILE A 3 -10.01 13.42 27.86
CA ILE A 3 -10.63 14.14 26.73
C ILE A 3 -11.16 13.10 25.76
N LYS A 4 -12.46 13.17 25.43
CA LYS A 4 -13.10 12.28 24.46
C LYS A 4 -13.30 13.02 23.15
N PHE A 5 -12.79 12.48 22.05
CA PHE A 5 -12.94 13.07 20.73
C PHE A 5 -13.01 11.97 19.65
N ARG A 6 -13.37 12.33 18.43
CA ARG A 6 -13.40 11.40 17.29
C ARG A 6 -12.21 11.64 16.37
N CYS A 7 -11.62 10.55 15.87
CA CYS A 7 -10.61 10.64 14.81
C CYS A 7 -11.22 11.27 13.54
N GLN A 8 -10.56 12.26 12.94
CA GLN A 8 -11.05 12.94 11.74
C GLN A 8 -11.09 12.03 10.49
N HIS A 9 -10.30 10.94 10.50
CA HIS A 9 -10.22 10.02 9.36
C HIS A 9 -11.21 8.85 9.46
N CYS A 10 -11.17 8.08 10.57
CA CYS A 10 -12.01 6.88 10.73
C CYS A 10 -13.24 7.09 11.62
N ARG A 11 -13.40 8.27 12.24
CA ARG A 11 -14.52 8.64 13.13
C ARG A 11 -14.64 7.82 14.42
N GLN A 12 -13.66 6.96 14.74
CA GLN A 12 -13.61 6.22 15.99
C GLN A 12 -13.50 7.16 17.19
N PHE A 13 -14.23 6.84 18.27
CA PHE A 13 -14.10 7.55 19.55
C PHE A 13 -12.80 7.16 20.25
N LEU A 14 -12.02 8.17 20.63
CA LEU A 14 -10.76 8.03 21.35
C LEU A 14 -10.85 8.79 22.67
N GLY A 15 -10.18 8.25 23.70
CA GLY A 15 -9.99 8.90 24.99
C GLY A 15 -8.50 9.10 25.23
N ILE A 16 -8.09 10.33 25.56
CA ILE A 16 -6.68 10.64 25.86
C ILE A 16 -6.54 11.47 27.14
N SER A 17 -5.37 11.44 27.77
CA SER A 17 -5.11 12.24 28.97
C SER A 17 -5.14 13.74 28.65
N ARG A 18 -5.57 14.56 29.62
CA ARG A 18 -5.59 16.03 29.48
C ARG A 18 -4.21 16.63 29.21
N SER A 19 -3.14 15.97 29.67
CA SER A 19 -1.76 16.38 29.41
C SER A 19 -1.34 16.28 27.94
N LYS A 20 -2.12 15.59 27.10
CA LYS A 20 -1.89 15.48 25.66
C LYS A 20 -2.85 16.35 24.82
N ALA A 21 -3.57 17.29 25.44
CA ALA A 21 -4.39 18.24 24.71
C ALA A 21 -3.52 19.09 23.76
N GLY A 22 -3.95 19.29 22.51
CA GLY A 22 -3.21 20.02 21.48
C GLY A 22 -2.04 19.24 20.85
N ALA A 23 -1.65 18.09 21.41
CA ALA A 23 -0.55 17.28 20.92
C ALA A 23 -0.90 16.54 19.63
N ILE A 24 0.13 16.14 18.90
CA ILE A 24 0.03 15.28 17.72
C ILE A 24 0.25 13.84 18.17
N THR A 25 -0.67 12.93 17.82
CA THR A 25 -0.63 11.52 18.21
C THR A 25 -1.18 10.65 17.08
N ASP A 26 -0.77 9.39 17.00
CA ASP A 26 -1.35 8.47 16.01
C ASP A 26 -2.65 7.83 16.50
N CYS A 27 -3.62 7.68 15.60
CA CYS A 27 -4.86 6.98 15.87
C CYS A 27 -4.59 5.47 15.99
N PRO A 28 -4.91 4.79 17.10
CA PRO A 28 -4.66 3.37 17.24
C PRO A 28 -5.49 2.50 16.29
N THR A 29 -6.59 3.02 15.76
CA THR A 29 -7.51 2.27 14.89
C THR A 29 -7.12 2.33 13.42
N CYS A 30 -6.74 3.51 12.90
CA CYS A 30 -6.38 3.65 11.49
C CYS A 30 -4.90 3.97 11.25
N GLY A 31 -4.11 4.19 12.29
CA GLY A 31 -2.67 4.50 12.20
C GLY A 31 -2.33 5.87 11.64
N ARG A 32 -3.32 6.74 11.37
CA ARG A 32 -3.05 8.11 10.89
C ARG A 32 -2.76 9.04 12.05
N THR A 33 -1.82 9.95 11.84
CA THR A 33 -1.47 11.02 12.75
C THR A 33 -2.63 12.04 12.85
N ILE A 34 -3.07 12.33 14.07
CA ILE A 34 -4.18 13.23 14.39
C ILE A 34 -3.78 14.25 15.45
N ARG A 35 -4.39 15.43 15.42
CA ARG A 35 -4.23 16.44 16.48
C ARG A 35 -5.33 16.28 17.52
N VAL A 36 -4.93 16.20 18.79
CA VAL A 36 -5.86 16.16 19.93
C VAL A 36 -6.44 17.55 20.12
N PRO A 37 -7.78 17.72 20.20
CA PRO A 37 -8.38 19.01 20.52
C PRO A 37 -7.85 19.58 21.84
N GLN A 38 -7.78 20.91 21.93
CA GLN A 38 -7.50 21.57 23.19
C GLN A 38 -8.65 21.34 24.20
N LEU A 39 -8.42 21.71 25.47
CA LEU A 39 -9.41 21.49 26.54
C LEU A 39 -10.70 22.31 26.36
N ASP A 40 -10.63 23.39 25.60
CA ASP A 40 -11.74 24.25 25.19
C ASP A 40 -12.52 23.70 23.99
N GLY A 41 -12.05 22.58 23.40
CA GLY A 41 -12.64 21.97 22.22
C GLY A 41 -12.21 22.63 20.90
N HIS A 42 -11.36 23.67 20.94
CA HIS A 42 -10.78 24.24 19.74
C HIS A 42 -9.63 23.36 19.21
N VAL A 43 -9.53 23.28 17.90
CA VAL A 43 -8.37 22.74 17.20
C VAL A 43 -7.68 23.95 16.62
N ASP A 44 -6.51 24.32 17.16
CA ASP A 44 -5.75 25.40 16.52
C ASP A 44 -5.43 24.95 15.10
N ASP A 45 -5.40 25.90 14.17
CA ASP A 45 -4.84 25.65 12.86
C ASP A 45 -3.39 25.18 13.03
N LEU A 46 -2.96 24.24 12.19
CA LEU A 46 -1.55 23.89 12.17
C LEU A 46 -0.79 25.17 11.80
N PRO A 47 0.29 25.53 12.53
CA PRO A 47 1.14 26.62 12.10
C PRO A 47 1.54 26.32 10.66
N ALA A 48 1.28 27.26 9.75
CA ALA A 48 1.62 27.08 8.35
C ALA A 48 3.09 26.66 8.30
N PRO A 49 3.42 25.52 7.66
CA PRO A 49 4.79 25.08 7.57
C PRO A 49 5.59 26.24 6.95
N GLN A 50 6.51 26.80 7.73
CA GLN A 50 7.45 27.79 7.22
C GLN A 50 8.42 27.04 6.32
N MET A 51 8.00 26.80 5.08
CA MET A 51 8.90 26.37 4.03
C MET A 51 9.74 27.59 3.68
N ASP A 52 11.00 27.57 4.11
CA ASP A 52 11.95 28.59 3.73
C ASP A 52 12.34 28.35 2.27
N PHE A 53 11.61 28.98 1.35
CA PHE A 53 11.86 28.88 -0.09
C PHE A 53 13.19 29.53 -0.51
N GLU A 54 13.87 30.23 0.41
CA GLU A 54 15.21 30.77 0.20
C GLU A 54 16.30 29.73 0.48
N ASP A 55 15.98 28.55 1.01
CA ASP A 55 16.97 27.50 1.23
C ASP A 55 17.49 26.98 -0.11
N ALA A 56 18.76 27.29 -0.40
CA ALA A 56 19.45 26.89 -1.62
C ALA A 56 19.43 25.36 -1.81
N HIS A 57 19.47 24.60 -0.72
CA HIS A 57 19.50 23.15 -0.76
C HIS A 57 18.14 22.57 -1.18
N LEU A 58 17.04 23.22 -0.80
CA LEU A 58 15.68 22.83 -1.20
C LEU A 58 15.46 23.12 -2.69
N ARG A 59 15.96 24.25 -3.19
CA ARG A 59 15.90 24.60 -4.62
C ARG A 59 16.67 23.61 -5.48
N GLU A 60 17.83 23.15 -5.02
CA GLU A 60 18.61 22.13 -5.71
C GLU A 60 17.88 20.77 -5.73
N ALA A 61 17.33 20.34 -4.59
CA ALA A 61 16.58 19.08 -4.51
C ALA A 61 15.32 19.08 -5.40
N LEU A 62 14.59 20.19 -5.43
CA LEU A 62 13.42 20.35 -6.32
C LEU A 62 13.82 20.38 -7.79
N GLY A 63 14.96 21.00 -8.12
CA GLY A 63 15.52 20.98 -9.48
C GLY A 63 15.92 19.56 -9.93
N ALA A 64 16.53 18.79 -9.03
CA ALA A 64 16.87 17.39 -9.29
C ALA A 64 15.62 16.51 -9.48
N LEU A 65 14.58 16.70 -8.67
CA LEU A 65 13.31 15.98 -8.80
C LEU A 65 12.55 16.34 -10.09
N ALA A 66 12.52 17.62 -10.47
CA ALA A 66 11.94 18.06 -11.74
C ALA A 66 12.65 17.41 -12.95
N SER A 67 13.98 17.23 -12.85
CA SER A 67 14.77 16.58 -13.90
C SER A 67 14.50 15.08 -14.03
N LEU A 68 14.06 14.42 -12.94
CA LEU A 68 13.68 13.01 -12.96
C LEU A 68 12.30 12.77 -13.62
N GLY A 69 11.42 13.76 -13.64
CA GLY A 69 10.09 13.67 -14.27
C GLY A 69 10.10 13.73 -15.80
N ASP A 70 11.07 14.45 -16.39
CA ASP A 70 11.17 14.59 -17.86
C ASP A 70 11.90 13.42 -18.54
N ALA A 71 12.58 12.56 -17.78
CA ALA A 71 13.29 11.40 -18.32
C ALA A 71 12.36 10.26 -18.79
N GLY A 72 11.05 10.36 -18.57
CA GLY A 72 10.06 9.34 -18.94
C GLY A 72 9.47 9.45 -20.36
N ALA A 73 9.81 10.48 -21.16
CA ALA A 73 9.15 10.73 -22.45
C ALA A 73 10.09 10.79 -23.67
N ALA A 74 11.38 10.54 -23.50
CA ALA A 74 12.31 10.48 -24.62
C ALA A 74 13.11 9.17 -24.60
N GLU A 75 12.57 8.14 -25.27
CA GLU A 75 13.41 7.16 -25.95
C GLU A 75 14.42 7.95 -26.79
N GLN A 76 15.64 8.10 -26.28
CA GLN A 76 16.72 8.62 -27.09
C GLN A 76 17.09 7.53 -28.10
N PRO A 77 16.92 7.77 -29.41
CA PRO A 77 17.39 6.83 -30.41
C PRO A 77 18.90 6.75 -30.32
N LEU A 78 19.37 5.52 -30.13
CA LEU A 78 20.74 5.06 -30.24
C LEU A 78 21.41 5.73 -31.47
N SER A 79 22.11 6.83 -31.22
CA SER A 79 22.85 7.55 -32.26
C SER A 79 24.26 7.01 -32.31
N LYS A 80 24.38 6.04 -33.20
CA LYS A 80 25.55 5.64 -33.97
C LYS A 80 26.53 6.80 -34.24
N GLU A 81 27.83 6.47 -34.15
CA GLU A 81 28.98 7.09 -34.80
C GLU A 81 29.48 8.47 -34.32
N ARG A 82 30.66 8.47 -33.69
CA ARG A 82 31.86 8.99 -34.35
C ARG A 82 33.17 8.57 -33.69
N ASP A 83 33.95 7.85 -34.50
CA ASP A 83 35.41 7.84 -34.55
C ASP A 83 36.01 9.22 -34.22
N ALA A 84 36.74 9.31 -33.12
CA ALA A 84 37.72 10.37 -32.88
C ALA A 84 38.71 9.94 -31.79
N GLY A 85 39.80 9.29 -32.21
CA GLY A 85 41.15 9.40 -31.62
C GLY A 85 41.37 8.88 -30.18
N PRO A 86 42.52 8.22 -29.92
CA PRO A 86 42.87 7.80 -28.56
C PRO A 86 43.11 9.04 -27.66
N PRO A 87 42.36 9.25 -26.57
CA PRO A 87 42.71 10.26 -25.60
C PRO A 87 43.94 9.80 -24.81
N HIS A 88 44.90 10.71 -24.72
CA HIS A 88 46.11 10.60 -23.93
C HIS A 88 45.75 10.28 -22.48
N VAL A 89 46.13 9.09 -22.02
CA VAL A 89 45.94 8.63 -20.64
C VAL A 89 46.77 9.54 -19.73
N ALA A 90 46.10 10.36 -18.92
CA ALA A 90 46.71 11.01 -17.78
C ALA A 90 46.95 9.96 -16.67
N PRO A 91 48.07 10.00 -15.93
CA PRO A 91 48.36 9.03 -14.88
C PRO A 91 47.33 9.15 -13.76
N LEU A 92 46.63 8.05 -13.46
CA LEU A 92 45.80 7.95 -12.26
C LEU A 92 46.67 8.20 -11.02
N PRO A 93 46.21 9.00 -10.04
CA PRO A 93 46.83 9.04 -8.73
C PRO A 93 46.70 7.66 -8.06
N SER A 94 47.85 7.16 -7.59
CA SER A 94 48.00 5.87 -6.94
C SER A 94 46.92 5.61 -5.90
N ALA A 95 46.10 4.59 -6.17
CA ALA A 95 45.17 4.00 -5.23
C ALA A 95 45.91 3.69 -3.92
N HIS A 96 45.50 4.35 -2.84
CA HIS A 96 45.87 3.94 -1.50
C HIS A 96 45.20 2.60 -1.22
N SER A 97 46.00 1.54 -1.12
CA SER A 97 45.54 0.24 -0.66
C SER A 97 44.80 0.40 0.67
N PRO A 98 43.51 0.03 0.75
CA PRO A 98 42.81 0.02 2.03
C PRO A 98 43.52 -0.98 2.94
N LYS A 99 44.06 -0.46 4.04
CA LYS A 99 44.64 -1.21 5.14
C LYS A 99 43.64 -2.28 5.57
N ALA A 100 44.05 -3.55 5.45
CA ALA A 100 43.24 -4.72 5.78
C ALA A 100 42.55 -4.52 7.13
N ALA A 101 41.22 -4.48 7.10
CA ALA A 101 40.41 -4.51 8.30
C ALA A 101 40.69 -5.85 9.03
N PRO A 102 40.84 -5.83 10.36
CA PRO A 102 41.04 -7.06 11.13
C PRO A 102 39.86 -8.00 10.90
N ALA A 103 40.18 -9.27 10.64
CA ALA A 103 39.20 -10.33 10.49
C ALA A 103 38.30 -10.37 11.72
N ILE A 104 37.01 -10.06 11.54
CA ILE A 104 36.01 -10.23 12.57
C ILE A 104 35.87 -11.75 12.77
N PRO A 105 36.09 -12.28 13.98
CA PRO A 105 35.95 -13.71 14.24
C PRO A 105 34.49 -14.11 13.94
N PHE A 106 34.33 -15.02 12.99
CA PHE A 106 33.06 -15.65 12.69
C PHE A 106 32.71 -16.52 13.90
N MET A 107 31.78 -16.08 14.74
CA MET A 107 31.21 -16.93 15.78
C MET A 107 30.37 -18.00 15.10
N GLU A 108 30.85 -19.23 15.15
CA GLU A 108 30.10 -20.42 14.74
C GLU A 108 28.82 -20.47 15.57
N PRO A 109 27.63 -20.54 14.93
CA PRO A 109 26.37 -20.49 15.63
C PRO A 109 26.26 -21.69 16.56
N GLU A 110 26.25 -21.41 17.86
CA GLU A 110 25.98 -22.40 18.90
C GLU A 110 24.55 -22.92 18.69
N ILE A 111 24.46 -24.19 18.32
CA ILE A 111 23.19 -24.91 18.19
C ILE A 111 22.68 -25.07 19.62
N ILE A 112 21.78 -24.19 20.04
CA ILE A 112 21.02 -24.36 21.27
C ILE A 112 20.03 -25.50 21.01
N GLU A 113 20.37 -26.69 21.47
CA GLU A 113 19.41 -27.79 21.59
C GLU A 113 18.34 -27.35 22.58
N LEU A 114 17.17 -26.92 22.05
CA LEU A 114 15.98 -26.74 22.86
C LEU A 114 15.55 -28.11 23.37
N ASP A 115 15.96 -28.41 24.60
CA ASP A 115 15.44 -29.51 25.38
C ASP A 115 13.91 -29.40 25.41
N ALA A 116 13.24 -30.46 24.95
CA ALA A 116 11.79 -30.56 24.93
C ALA A 116 11.31 -30.72 26.37
N GLY A 117 11.26 -29.58 27.08
CA GLY A 117 10.82 -29.49 28.46
C GLY A 117 9.50 -30.22 28.63
N SER A 118 9.53 -31.17 29.57
CA SER A 118 8.38 -31.95 30.01
C SER A 118 7.16 -31.05 30.29
N PRO A 119 5.94 -31.55 30.06
CA PRO A 119 4.72 -30.78 30.26
C PRO A 119 4.66 -30.26 31.69
N ILE A 120 4.62 -28.93 31.82
CA ILE A 120 4.37 -28.26 33.10
C ILE A 120 2.98 -28.71 33.57
N PRO A 121 2.84 -29.33 34.76
CA PRO A 121 1.54 -29.65 35.33
C PRO A 121 0.79 -28.35 35.58
N VAL A 122 -0.33 -28.17 34.86
CA VAL A 122 -1.25 -27.06 35.10
C VAL A 122 -1.97 -27.35 36.42
N GLU A 123 -1.47 -26.78 37.52
CA GLU A 123 -2.22 -26.77 38.78
C GLU A 123 -3.49 -25.93 38.60
N ALA A 124 -4.63 -26.63 38.66
CA ALA A 124 -5.95 -26.02 38.65
C ALA A 124 -6.17 -25.25 39.96
N HIS A 125 -5.93 -23.94 39.94
CA HIS A 125 -6.41 -23.05 40.99
C HIS A 125 -7.91 -22.82 40.81
N SER A 126 -8.72 -23.66 41.46
CA SER A 126 -10.13 -23.39 41.72
C SER A 126 -10.24 -22.27 42.75
N HIS A 127 -10.46 -21.04 42.27
CA HIS A 127 -10.93 -19.94 43.10
C HIS A 127 -12.39 -20.21 43.48
N THR A 128 -12.58 -20.79 44.66
CA THR A 128 -13.86 -20.80 45.38
C THR A 128 -14.17 -19.37 45.78
N VAL A 129 -15.13 -18.75 45.10
CA VAL A 129 -15.70 -17.46 45.46
C VAL A 129 -16.76 -17.71 46.54
N GLU A 130 -16.46 -17.26 47.75
CA GLU A 130 -17.38 -17.18 48.89
C GLU A 130 -18.55 -16.22 48.57
N PRO A 131 -19.81 -16.61 48.80
CA PRO A 131 -20.95 -15.71 48.73
C PRO A 131 -21.33 -15.29 50.16
N ASP A 132 -21.20 -14.00 50.49
CA ASP A 132 -22.16 -13.34 51.38
C ASP A 132 -21.83 -11.85 51.55
N VAL A 133 -22.55 -11.00 50.81
CA VAL A 133 -22.84 -9.64 51.28
C VAL A 133 -24.27 -9.28 50.87
N PRO A 134 -25.17 -8.92 51.80
CA PRO A 134 -26.53 -8.53 51.46
C PRO A 134 -26.51 -7.16 50.77
N PHE A 135 -26.87 -7.15 49.48
CA PHE A 135 -27.12 -5.93 48.73
C PHE A 135 -28.42 -5.28 49.23
N ALA A 136 -28.26 -4.11 49.87
CA ALA A 136 -29.36 -3.19 50.11
C ALA A 136 -29.82 -2.62 48.76
N VAL A 137 -31.13 -2.79 48.51
CA VAL A 137 -31.86 -2.22 47.38
C VAL A 137 -31.80 -0.70 47.45
N VAL A 138 -31.16 -0.07 46.47
CA VAL A 138 -31.41 1.33 46.09
C VAL A 138 -31.63 1.33 44.59
N GLU A 139 -32.90 1.15 44.21
CA GLU A 139 -33.43 1.56 42.91
C GLU A 139 -33.36 3.08 42.84
N GLU A 140 -32.50 3.64 41.98
CA GLU A 140 -32.85 4.79 41.14
C GLU A 140 -32.09 4.65 39.81
N ASP A 141 -32.84 4.56 38.71
CA ASP A 141 -32.36 4.33 37.35
C ASP A 141 -31.75 5.62 36.76
N PRO A 142 -30.41 5.72 36.66
CA PRO A 142 -29.75 6.93 36.17
C PRO A 142 -29.98 7.17 34.66
N LEU A 143 -30.51 6.19 33.91
CA LEU A 143 -30.86 6.38 32.50
C LEU A 143 -32.12 7.23 32.32
N ALA A 144 -33.07 7.18 33.26
CA ALA A 144 -34.31 7.94 33.17
C ALA A 144 -34.09 9.45 33.30
N GLN A 145 -33.02 9.88 34.00
CA GLN A 145 -32.64 11.29 34.13
C GLN A 145 -32.01 11.84 32.84
N LEU A 146 -31.18 11.05 32.16
CA LEU A 146 -30.52 11.46 30.91
C LEU A 146 -31.50 11.59 29.73
N ALA A 147 -32.57 10.79 29.71
CA ALA A 147 -33.61 10.92 28.69
C ALA A 147 -34.36 12.26 28.77
N ARG A 148 -34.54 12.83 29.97
CA ARG A 148 -35.27 14.10 30.17
C ARG A 148 -34.44 15.34 29.85
N GLU A 149 -33.11 15.27 29.91
CA GLU A 149 -32.26 16.42 29.55
C GLU A 149 -32.07 16.58 28.03
N SER A 150 -32.33 15.54 27.23
CA SER A 150 -32.15 15.59 25.77
C SER A 150 -33.26 16.33 24.98
N SER A 151 -34.38 16.67 25.61
CA SER A 151 -35.55 17.27 24.93
C SER A 151 -35.59 18.80 24.90
N THR A 152 -34.58 19.49 25.44
CA THR A 152 -34.50 20.97 25.36
C THR A 152 -33.80 21.39 24.07
N THR A 153 -34.46 21.15 22.92
CA THR A 153 -34.00 21.66 21.62
C THR A 153 -34.38 23.13 21.53
N LYS A 154 -33.46 24.02 21.91
CA LYS A 154 -33.57 25.46 21.66
C LYS A 154 -33.66 25.70 20.14
N ASP A 155 -34.70 26.42 19.74
CA ASP A 155 -34.92 26.96 18.41
C ASP A 155 -33.65 27.59 17.84
N LEU A 156 -33.01 26.87 16.92
CA LEU A 156 -31.99 27.44 16.04
C LEU A 156 -32.70 28.09 14.85
N PRO A 157 -32.30 29.31 14.46
CA PRO A 157 -32.92 30.01 13.33
C PRO A 157 -32.77 29.18 12.05
N PRO A 158 -33.77 29.21 11.16
CA PRO A 158 -33.77 28.39 9.95
C PRO A 158 -32.56 28.72 9.09
N ARG A 159 -31.65 27.75 8.97
CA ARG A 159 -30.51 27.79 8.05
C ARG A 159 -31.06 27.89 6.63
N ARG A 160 -30.91 29.07 6.05
CA ARG A 160 -31.35 29.43 4.69
C ARG A 160 -30.64 28.54 3.67
N GLN A 161 -31.23 27.36 3.40
CA GLN A 161 -30.81 26.47 2.32
C GLN A 161 -31.13 27.17 0.99
N SER A 162 -30.11 27.77 0.36
CA SER A 162 -30.18 28.18 -1.03
C SER A 162 -30.25 26.92 -1.89
N SER A 163 -31.47 26.48 -2.17
CA SER A 163 -31.75 25.46 -3.17
C SER A 163 -31.39 26.02 -4.54
N PHE A 164 -30.14 25.84 -4.95
CA PHE A 164 -29.74 25.99 -6.34
C PHE A 164 -30.44 24.88 -7.13
N ARG A 165 -31.67 25.17 -7.59
CA ARG A 165 -32.36 24.38 -8.60
C ARG A 165 -31.59 24.55 -9.90
N VAL A 166 -30.60 23.69 -10.10
CA VAL A 166 -29.97 23.51 -11.41
C VAL A 166 -31.07 22.92 -12.31
N GLY A 167 -31.66 23.76 -13.18
CA GLY A 167 -32.64 23.32 -14.17
C GLY A 167 -32.02 22.28 -15.12
N PRO A 168 -32.82 21.60 -15.96
CA PRO A 168 -32.34 20.50 -16.82
C PRO A 168 -31.36 20.92 -17.95
N LEU A 169 -31.10 22.22 -18.13
CA LEU A 169 -30.31 22.75 -19.24
C LEU A 169 -28.82 22.36 -19.27
N PRO A 170 -28.05 22.36 -18.15
CA PRO A 170 -26.64 22.02 -18.18
C PRO A 170 -26.41 20.52 -18.38
N LEU A 171 -27.35 19.65 -18.00
CA LEU A 171 -27.28 18.21 -18.28
C LEU A 171 -27.37 17.93 -19.79
N LEU A 172 -28.18 18.69 -20.52
CA LEU A 172 -28.30 18.56 -21.97
C LEU A 172 -27.01 18.97 -22.70
N ILE A 173 -26.32 20.02 -22.22
CA ILE A 173 -25.05 20.49 -22.79
C ILE A 173 -23.94 19.45 -22.58
N VAL A 174 -23.85 18.82 -21.40
CA VAL A 174 -22.86 17.77 -21.12
C VAL A 174 -23.11 16.52 -21.97
N ALA A 175 -24.37 16.11 -22.15
CA ALA A 175 -24.73 14.98 -22.99
C ALA A 175 -24.44 15.22 -24.49
N LEU A 176 -24.56 16.45 -24.97
CA LEU A 176 -24.26 16.79 -26.36
C LEU A 176 -22.75 16.84 -26.63
N LEU A 177 -21.97 17.32 -25.65
CA LEU A 177 -20.50 17.35 -25.74
C LEU A 177 -19.88 15.95 -25.74
N SER A 178 -20.46 14.97 -25.04
CA SER A 178 -19.96 13.59 -25.03
C SER A 178 -20.21 12.83 -26.35
N VAL A 179 -21.29 13.14 -27.07
CA VAL A 179 -21.57 12.55 -28.39
C VAL A 179 -20.61 13.09 -29.45
N VAL A 180 -20.31 14.38 -29.42
CA VAL A 180 -19.38 15.00 -30.38
C VAL A 180 -17.95 14.53 -30.17
N SER A 181 -17.50 14.36 -28.92
CA SER A 181 -16.15 13.86 -28.62
C SER A 181 -15.98 12.38 -29.01
N GLY A 182 -17.01 11.55 -28.86
CA GLY A 182 -16.99 10.15 -29.31
C GLY A 182 -16.89 10.00 -30.84
N TRP A 183 -17.53 10.90 -31.60
CA TRP A 183 -17.53 10.82 -33.07
C TRP A 183 -16.18 11.20 -33.71
N LEU A 184 -15.44 12.14 -33.10
CA LEU A 184 -14.12 12.54 -33.60
C LEU A 184 -13.04 11.47 -33.38
N ILE A 185 -13.11 10.72 -32.27
CA ILE A 185 -12.14 9.67 -31.98
C ILE A 185 -12.37 8.43 -32.88
N GLY A 186 -13.63 8.14 -33.25
CA GLY A 186 -13.97 6.98 -34.09
C GLY A 186 -13.60 7.08 -35.58
N ARG A 187 -13.32 8.28 -36.12
CA ARG A 187 -12.97 8.44 -37.55
C ARG A 187 -11.50 8.23 -37.89
N ASN A 188 -10.60 8.20 -36.91
CA ASN A 188 -9.15 8.12 -37.17
C ASN A 188 -8.54 6.73 -36.98
N SER A 189 -9.36 5.69 -36.76
CA SER A 189 -8.93 4.31 -36.57
C SER A 189 -9.20 3.45 -37.81
N SER A 190 -8.68 3.85 -38.98
CA SER A 190 -8.47 2.94 -40.11
C SER A 190 -6.99 2.61 -40.21
N ILE A 191 -6.52 1.76 -39.29
CA ILE A 191 -5.24 1.07 -39.45
C ILE A 191 -5.52 -0.16 -40.31
N SER A 192 -5.06 -0.06 -41.55
CA SER A 192 -5.03 -1.11 -42.56
C SER A 192 -4.18 -2.30 -42.09
N ASN A 193 -4.79 -3.48 -42.02
CA ASN A 193 -4.09 -4.76 -42.08
C ASN A 193 -3.90 -5.15 -43.55
N PRO A 194 -2.67 -5.24 -44.09
CA PRO A 194 -2.43 -5.87 -45.37
C PRO A 194 -2.27 -7.39 -45.20
N SER A 195 -3.33 -8.13 -45.53
CA SER A 195 -3.23 -9.54 -45.92
C SER A 195 -3.38 -9.64 -47.43
N ALA A 196 -2.28 -9.93 -48.14
CA ALA A 196 -2.26 -10.45 -49.52
C ALA A 196 -0.91 -11.15 -49.70
N VAL A 197 -0.84 -12.48 -49.62
CA VAL A 197 -0.97 -13.41 -50.75
C VAL A 197 -0.09 -12.99 -51.93
N GLY A 198 1.11 -13.56 -51.96
CA GLY A 198 2.03 -13.54 -53.09
C GLY A 198 2.75 -14.88 -53.18
N SER A 199 2.21 -15.76 -54.01
CA SER A 199 2.83 -17.01 -54.47
C SER A 199 3.96 -16.69 -55.45
N VAL A 200 5.17 -17.17 -55.17
CA VAL A 200 6.24 -17.29 -56.17
C VAL A 200 6.94 -18.63 -55.96
N ASP A 201 6.73 -19.53 -56.91
CA ASP A 201 7.57 -20.68 -57.18
C ASP A 201 8.91 -20.19 -57.77
N ALA A 202 10.04 -20.62 -57.18
CA ALA A 202 11.29 -21.03 -57.86
C ALA A 202 12.49 -21.02 -56.90
N VAL A 203 12.83 -22.23 -56.45
CA VAL A 203 14.17 -22.80 -56.19
C VAL A 203 15.37 -21.84 -56.28
N GLU A 204 16.07 -21.62 -55.15
CA GLU A 204 17.51 -21.90 -55.07
C GLU A 204 17.95 -22.17 -53.62
N ASP A 205 18.79 -23.18 -53.52
CA ASP A 205 19.35 -23.86 -52.37
C ASP A 205 20.31 -22.97 -51.56
N LYS A 206 20.00 -22.73 -50.28
CA LYS A 206 20.98 -22.26 -49.30
C LYS A 206 20.58 -22.67 -47.88
N GLN A 207 20.93 -23.89 -47.52
CA GLN A 207 21.22 -24.25 -46.13
C GLN A 207 22.35 -23.36 -45.61
N ASP A 208 22.08 -22.56 -44.59
CA ASP A 208 22.74 -22.69 -43.27
C ASP A 208 22.56 -21.42 -42.45
N GLY A 209 22.11 -21.61 -41.21
CA GLY A 209 21.91 -20.56 -40.23
C GLY A 209 20.47 -20.45 -39.75
N GLY A 210 19.82 -21.56 -39.43
CA GLY A 210 18.59 -21.56 -38.65
C GLY A 210 18.86 -20.92 -37.30
N VAL A 211 18.62 -19.60 -37.20
CA VAL A 211 18.61 -18.87 -35.93
C VAL A 211 17.49 -19.50 -35.12
N ALA A 212 17.86 -20.35 -34.16
CA ALA A 212 16.93 -20.95 -33.23
C ALA A 212 16.14 -19.81 -32.60
N ASN A 213 14.84 -19.74 -32.92
CA ASN A 213 13.93 -18.77 -32.35
C ASN A 213 14.02 -18.99 -30.82
N PRO A 214 14.48 -18.01 -30.03
CA PRO A 214 14.65 -18.20 -28.60
C PRO A 214 13.31 -18.67 -28.05
N ALA A 215 13.32 -19.82 -27.38
CA ALA A 215 12.11 -20.40 -26.80
C ALA A 215 11.41 -19.32 -25.99
N GLU A 216 10.15 -19.02 -26.34
CA GLU A 216 9.37 -18.04 -25.60
C GLU A 216 9.35 -18.47 -24.12
N PRO A 217 9.58 -17.54 -23.18
CA PRO A 217 9.61 -17.88 -21.76
C PRO A 217 8.27 -18.51 -21.36
N GLU A 218 8.33 -19.67 -20.71
CA GLU A 218 7.14 -20.35 -20.19
C GLU A 218 6.51 -19.48 -19.10
N ASN A 219 5.37 -18.86 -19.44
CA ASN A 219 4.57 -18.08 -18.51
C ASN A 219 3.59 -19.00 -17.77
N TRP A 220 3.69 -19.04 -16.45
CA TRP A 220 2.80 -19.83 -15.60
C TRP A 220 1.62 -18.96 -15.17
N THR A 221 0.41 -19.49 -15.25
CA THR A 221 -0.77 -18.80 -14.73
C THR A 221 -1.19 -19.45 -13.41
N VAL A 222 -1.15 -18.68 -12.33
CA VAL A 222 -1.63 -19.11 -11.02
C VAL A 222 -3.01 -18.51 -10.79
N THR A 223 -3.95 -19.36 -10.36
CA THR A 223 -5.32 -18.97 -10.01
C THR A 223 -5.62 -19.43 -8.59
N GLY A 224 -6.48 -18.70 -7.88
CA GLY A 224 -6.87 -19.08 -6.54
C GLY A 224 -8.05 -18.26 -6.04
N THR A 225 -8.56 -18.66 -4.87
CA THR A 225 -9.70 -18.00 -4.21
C THR A 225 -9.35 -17.70 -2.77
N VAL A 226 -9.60 -16.47 -2.32
CA VAL A 226 -9.38 -16.01 -0.95
C VAL A 226 -10.72 -15.94 -0.23
N ARG A 227 -10.80 -16.60 0.93
CA ARG A 227 -12.00 -16.64 1.77
C ARG A 227 -11.60 -16.43 3.23
N PHE A 228 -12.47 -15.81 4.01
CA PHE A 228 -12.29 -15.63 5.45
C PHE A 228 -13.42 -16.32 6.21
N ALA A 229 -13.14 -16.74 7.44
CA ALA A 229 -14.11 -17.35 8.32
C ALA A 229 -14.66 -16.31 9.29
N GLU A 230 -15.98 -16.15 9.34
CA GLU A 230 -16.66 -15.35 10.36
C GLU A 230 -16.62 -16.04 11.73
N VAL A 231 -16.95 -15.27 12.78
CA VAL A 231 -17.10 -15.79 14.15
C VAL A 231 -18.17 -16.89 14.24
N THR A 232 -19.16 -16.85 13.34
CA THR A 232 -20.22 -17.86 13.20
C THR A 232 -19.72 -19.19 12.62
N GLY A 233 -18.48 -19.23 12.11
CA GLY A 233 -17.91 -20.36 11.38
C GLY A 233 -18.28 -20.38 9.89
N GLN A 234 -19.06 -19.41 9.40
CA GLN A 234 -19.36 -19.31 7.98
C GLN A 234 -18.16 -18.78 7.20
N THR A 235 -17.86 -19.40 6.06
CA THR A 235 -16.76 -18.99 5.18
C THR A 235 -17.28 -18.12 4.02
N LEU A 236 -16.88 -16.86 4.00
CA LEU A 236 -17.27 -15.87 3.00
C LEU A 236 -16.10 -15.50 2.06
N PRO A 237 -16.37 -15.12 0.81
CA PRO A 237 -15.34 -14.63 -0.10
C PRO A 237 -14.73 -13.30 0.40
N ASP A 238 -13.41 -13.18 0.33
CA ASP A 238 -12.68 -12.00 0.81
C ASP A 238 -12.52 -10.95 -0.32
N ARG A 239 -13.63 -10.31 -0.67
CA ARG A 239 -13.67 -9.29 -1.72
C ARG A 239 -12.69 -8.15 -1.46
N GLY A 240 -11.78 -7.92 -2.40
CA GLY A 240 -10.78 -6.86 -2.30
C GLY A 240 -9.62 -7.18 -1.36
N ALA A 241 -9.44 -8.45 -0.98
CA ALA A 241 -8.18 -8.91 -0.40
C ALA A 241 -7.02 -8.60 -1.35
N ARG A 242 -5.86 -8.26 -0.80
CA ARG A 242 -4.65 -8.00 -1.59
C ARG A 242 -3.75 -9.22 -1.56
N ILE A 243 -3.28 -9.61 -2.73
CA ILE A 243 -2.38 -10.74 -2.95
C ILE A 243 -1.06 -10.17 -3.47
N LEU A 244 -0.01 -10.27 -2.65
CA LEU A 244 1.34 -9.87 -3.00
C LEU A 244 2.12 -11.14 -3.31
N ILE A 245 2.72 -11.19 -4.49
CA ILE A 245 3.57 -12.29 -4.93
C ILE A 245 4.95 -11.73 -5.17
N LEU A 246 5.93 -12.23 -4.43
CA LEU A 246 7.29 -11.70 -4.43
C LEU A 246 8.28 -12.86 -4.64
N PRO A 247 9.34 -12.69 -5.43
CA PRO A 247 10.36 -13.72 -5.55
C PRO A 247 11.03 -13.93 -4.19
N LYS A 248 11.34 -15.19 -3.87
CA LYS A 248 12.01 -15.59 -2.63
C LYS A 248 13.42 -15.00 -2.54
N GLU A 249 14.08 -14.87 -3.68
CA GLU A 249 15.34 -14.15 -3.83
C GLU A 249 15.05 -12.72 -4.27
N ARG A 250 15.31 -11.78 -3.36
CA ARG A 250 15.08 -10.36 -3.61
C ARG A 250 16.15 -9.82 -4.54
N LYS A 251 15.72 -9.21 -5.64
CA LYS A 251 16.57 -8.36 -6.49
C LYS A 251 16.46 -6.92 -5.99
N GLY A 252 17.58 -6.32 -5.61
CA GLY A 252 17.65 -4.90 -5.21
C GLY A 252 17.33 -4.61 -3.73
N THR A 253 17.39 -3.33 -3.39
CA THR A 253 17.26 -2.79 -2.01
C THR A 253 15.99 -1.97 -1.80
N LEU A 254 15.13 -1.87 -2.82
CA LEU A 254 13.92 -1.04 -2.81
C LEU A 254 12.95 -1.46 -1.70
N LEU A 255 12.63 -0.55 -0.80
CA LEU A 255 11.67 -0.79 0.29
C LEU A 255 10.23 -0.68 -0.22
N LEU A 256 9.34 -1.52 0.30
CA LEU A 256 7.93 -1.50 -0.07
C LEU A 256 7.19 -0.41 0.72
N PRO A 257 6.43 0.49 0.06
CA PRO A 257 5.67 1.52 0.76
C PRO A 257 4.51 0.90 1.54
N HIS A 258 4.53 1.03 2.87
CA HIS A 258 3.52 0.41 3.74
C HIS A 258 2.10 0.96 3.55
N GLN A 259 1.95 2.19 3.05
CA GLN A 259 0.67 2.88 2.93
C GLN A 259 -0.23 2.20 1.89
N GLY A 260 0.35 1.77 0.78
CA GLY A 260 -0.36 1.06 -0.28
C GLY A 260 -0.74 -0.38 0.08
N ILE A 261 -0.23 -0.96 1.17
CA ILE A 261 -0.44 -2.38 1.47
C ILE A 261 -1.86 -2.66 1.99
N ARG A 262 -2.54 -1.64 2.53
CA ARG A 262 -3.83 -1.83 3.19
C ARG A 262 -4.98 -1.97 2.18
N PRO A 263 -5.92 -2.90 2.40
CA PRO A 263 -7.17 -2.93 1.65
C PRO A 263 -7.90 -1.58 1.75
N GLY A 264 -8.30 -1.02 0.61
CA GLY A 264 -8.94 0.30 0.54
C GLY A 264 -8.01 1.52 0.68
N SER A 265 -6.69 1.36 0.58
CA SER A 265 -5.76 2.48 0.44
C SER A 265 -6.06 3.35 -0.78
N ASP A 266 -5.53 4.58 -0.76
CA ASP A 266 -5.67 5.52 -1.87
C ASP A 266 -5.14 4.89 -3.18
N PRO A 267 -5.75 5.19 -4.34
CA PRO A 267 -5.26 4.71 -5.63
C PRO A 267 -3.80 5.09 -5.90
N VAL A 268 -3.36 6.28 -5.47
CA VAL A 268 -1.98 6.74 -5.66
C VAL A 268 -1.00 5.89 -4.86
N ASP A 269 -1.31 5.61 -3.59
CA ASP A 269 -0.49 4.75 -2.73
C ASP A 269 -0.44 3.31 -3.26
N THR A 270 -1.55 2.85 -3.82
CA THR A 270 -1.66 1.50 -4.40
C THR A 270 -0.79 1.37 -5.66
N ALA A 271 -0.83 2.36 -6.56
CA ALA A 271 0.01 2.38 -7.75
C ALA A 271 1.50 2.45 -7.39
N ALA A 272 1.87 3.22 -6.37
CA ALA A 272 3.25 3.27 -5.88
C ALA A 272 3.73 1.92 -5.33
N LEU A 273 2.87 1.22 -4.58
CA LEU A 273 3.17 -0.13 -4.11
C LEU A 273 3.30 -1.13 -5.27
N GLU A 274 2.39 -1.09 -6.24
CA GLU A 274 2.39 -1.98 -7.39
C GLU A 274 3.69 -1.84 -8.20
N ALA A 275 4.09 -0.60 -8.49
CA ALA A 275 5.37 -0.31 -9.16
C ALA A 275 6.57 -0.84 -8.36
N ALA A 276 6.58 -0.65 -7.04
CA ALA A 276 7.66 -1.15 -6.19
C ALA A 276 7.72 -2.69 -6.16
N ILE A 277 6.58 -3.37 -6.15
CA ILE A 277 6.51 -4.84 -6.21
C ILE A 277 6.98 -5.34 -7.59
N GLN A 278 6.58 -4.68 -8.66
CA GLN A 278 6.99 -5.03 -10.02
C GLN A 278 8.51 -4.88 -10.22
N GLU A 279 9.11 -3.82 -9.69
CA GLU A 279 10.56 -3.60 -9.71
C GLU A 279 11.33 -4.71 -8.96
N LEU A 280 10.73 -5.25 -7.90
CA LEU A 280 11.27 -6.40 -7.18
C LEU A 280 11.05 -7.75 -7.90
N GLY A 281 10.46 -7.75 -9.10
CA GLY A 281 10.11 -8.94 -9.88
C GLY A 281 8.88 -9.68 -9.35
N GLY A 282 8.02 -8.99 -8.60
CA GLY A 282 6.77 -9.51 -8.07
C GLY A 282 5.53 -9.01 -8.81
N GLN A 283 4.35 -9.39 -8.32
CA GLN A 283 3.06 -8.85 -8.76
C GLN A 283 2.13 -8.58 -7.58
N LEU A 284 1.30 -7.55 -7.73
CA LEU A 284 0.21 -7.21 -6.81
C LEU A 284 -1.11 -7.46 -7.52
N VAL A 285 -1.98 -8.28 -6.93
CA VAL A 285 -3.32 -8.55 -7.46
C VAL A 285 -4.35 -8.32 -6.36
N THR A 286 -5.54 -7.84 -6.74
CA THR A 286 -6.67 -7.69 -5.83
C THR A 286 -7.72 -8.76 -6.14
N ALA A 287 -8.20 -9.45 -5.11
CA ALA A 287 -9.28 -10.42 -5.26
C ALA A 287 -10.58 -9.74 -5.67
N ASP A 288 -11.32 -10.37 -6.58
CA ASP A 288 -12.58 -9.86 -7.10
C ASP A 288 -13.75 -10.00 -6.11
N ASP A 289 -14.98 -9.80 -6.59
CA ASP A 289 -16.20 -9.88 -5.78
C ASP A 289 -16.49 -11.30 -5.25
N GLN A 290 -15.96 -12.34 -5.88
CA GLN A 290 -16.03 -13.74 -5.42
C GLN A 290 -14.78 -14.18 -4.63
N GLY A 291 -13.83 -13.27 -4.43
CA GLY A 291 -12.56 -13.58 -3.79
C GLY A 291 -11.57 -14.27 -4.71
N ASP A 292 -11.87 -14.37 -6.01
CA ASP A 292 -11.01 -15.03 -6.99
C ASP A 292 -9.89 -14.08 -7.45
N PHE A 293 -8.73 -14.65 -7.78
CA PHE A 293 -7.60 -13.94 -8.36
C PHE A 293 -6.88 -14.77 -9.41
N THR A 294 -6.24 -14.09 -10.37
CA THR A 294 -5.41 -14.70 -11.42
C THR A 294 -4.15 -13.86 -11.60
N VAL A 295 -3.01 -14.52 -11.71
CA VAL A 295 -1.69 -13.88 -11.84
C VAL A 295 -0.81 -14.67 -12.80
N LYS A 296 0.05 -13.99 -13.55
CA LYS A 296 1.00 -14.61 -14.48
C LYS A 296 2.41 -14.47 -13.91
N LEU A 297 3.13 -15.57 -13.78
CA LEU A 297 4.46 -15.61 -13.18
C LEU A 297 5.46 -16.23 -14.15
N ASP A 298 6.73 -15.84 -14.00
CA ASP A 298 7.82 -16.42 -14.76
C ASP A 298 8.16 -17.80 -14.19
N GLY A 299 8.28 -18.81 -15.05
CA GLY A 299 8.31 -20.22 -14.64
C GLY A 299 9.56 -20.70 -13.89
N ASP A 300 10.64 -19.92 -13.87
CA ASP A 300 11.93 -20.31 -13.31
C ASP A 300 12.16 -19.82 -11.87
N THR A 301 11.26 -18.99 -11.35
CA THR A 301 11.47 -18.26 -10.10
C THR A 301 10.60 -18.80 -8.97
N ILE A 302 11.19 -18.97 -7.78
CA ILE A 302 10.43 -19.38 -6.58
C ILE A 302 9.79 -18.14 -5.97
N TYR A 303 8.47 -18.14 -5.84
CA TYR A 303 7.73 -17.02 -5.25
C TYR A 303 7.21 -17.33 -3.84
N GLY A 304 7.20 -16.30 -3.00
CA GLY A 304 6.42 -16.24 -1.76
C GLY A 304 5.10 -15.52 -2.00
N LEU A 305 4.03 -16.02 -1.36
CA LEU A 305 2.69 -15.47 -1.43
C LEU A 305 2.32 -14.84 -0.09
N LEU A 306 1.94 -13.56 -0.09
CA LEU A 306 1.39 -12.86 1.07
C LEU A 306 -0.04 -12.40 0.75
N ILE A 307 -0.99 -12.86 1.55
CA ILE A 307 -2.40 -12.51 1.41
C ILE A 307 -2.80 -11.60 2.58
N ILE A 308 -3.44 -10.49 2.26
CA ILE A 308 -3.90 -9.50 3.22
C ILE A 308 -5.42 -9.37 3.08
N SER A 309 -6.11 -9.97 4.06
CA SER A 309 -7.56 -9.94 4.16
C SER A 309 -8.09 -8.52 4.30
N ARG A 310 -9.23 -8.22 3.67
CA ARG A 310 -9.94 -6.95 3.86
C ARG A 310 -10.79 -6.95 5.14
N TYR A 311 -11.34 -8.09 5.50
CA TYR A 311 -12.37 -8.18 6.55
C TYR A 311 -11.86 -8.74 7.87
N GLN A 312 -10.77 -9.50 7.87
CA GLN A 312 -10.26 -10.15 9.07
C GLN A 312 -8.92 -9.54 9.49
N ALA A 313 -8.96 -8.77 10.57
CA ALA A 313 -7.75 -8.48 11.32
C ALA A 313 -7.33 -9.75 12.07
N ARG A 314 -6.06 -10.16 11.95
CA ARG A 314 -5.55 -11.32 12.67
C ARG A 314 -5.15 -10.89 14.08
N GLU A 315 -6.08 -10.99 15.03
CA GLU A 315 -5.76 -10.80 16.45
C GLU A 315 -4.84 -11.93 16.94
N GLY A 316 -3.75 -11.58 17.62
CA GLY A 316 -2.79 -12.56 18.13
C GLY A 316 -1.97 -13.28 17.06
N ALA A 317 -1.88 -12.73 15.83
CA ALA A 317 -0.90 -13.22 14.87
C ALA A 317 0.49 -13.26 15.53
N PRO A 318 1.28 -14.34 15.37
CA PRO A 318 2.67 -14.30 15.77
C PRO A 318 3.29 -13.07 15.12
N VAL A 319 3.98 -12.26 15.92
CA VAL A 319 4.68 -11.06 15.48
C VAL A 319 5.38 -11.42 14.17
N LEU A 320 5.06 -10.69 13.09
CA LEU A 320 5.67 -10.87 11.77
C LEU A 320 7.16 -11.15 11.99
N ASN A 321 7.61 -12.36 11.60
CA ASN A 321 8.99 -12.79 11.82
C ASN A 321 9.93 -11.65 11.42
N ASN A 322 10.95 -11.33 12.23
CA ASN A 322 11.82 -10.16 12.06
C ASN A 322 12.29 -9.96 10.60
N LYS A 323 12.47 -11.06 9.86
CA LYS A 323 12.82 -11.04 8.44
C LYS A 323 11.80 -10.32 7.55
N LEU A 324 10.50 -10.46 7.82
CA LEU A 324 9.42 -9.78 7.09
C LEU A 324 9.27 -8.31 7.51
N GLN A 325 9.54 -7.98 8.77
CA GLN A 325 9.60 -6.57 9.20
C GLN A 325 10.75 -5.82 8.54
N GLN A 326 11.94 -6.45 8.42
CA GLN A 326 13.07 -5.90 7.67
C GLN A 326 12.76 -5.68 6.18
N LEU A 327 11.88 -6.51 5.59
CA LEU A 327 11.43 -6.33 4.21
C LEU A 327 10.45 -5.16 4.05
N LEU A 328 9.65 -4.88 5.08
CA LEU A 328 8.60 -3.86 5.05
C LEU A 328 9.05 -2.46 5.48
N GLY A 329 10.34 -2.28 5.83
CA GLY A 329 10.89 -0.99 6.22
C GLY A 329 10.20 -0.41 7.44
N SER A 330 10.53 -0.94 8.63
CA SER A 330 10.17 -0.34 9.91
C SER A 330 10.88 0.99 10.14
#